data_AF-A0A178V196-F1
#
_entry.id   AF-A0A178V196-F1
#
_cell.length_a   1.000
_cell.length_b   1.000
_cell.length_c   1.000
_cell.angle_alpha   90.00
_cell.angle_beta   90.00
_cell.angle_gamma   90.00
#
_symmetry.space_group_name_H-M   'P 1'
#
loop_
_entity.id
_entity.type
_entity.pdbx_description
1 polymer ?
#
loop_
_entity_poly.entity_id
_entity_poly.type
_entity_poly.pdbx_seq_one_letter_code
_entity_poly.pdbx_strand_id
1 'polypeptide(L)'
;MSYSPGGLLYKPGSSQLQNTVALSFLLLTYANYLSKSSQQLHCGSLKIQPNSLRRLAKRQVDYILGDNPMKMSYMIGYGNRYSRQIHHRGASSPSITTHPTPIKCSEGWNIFSSPNPDPNVLVGAVIGGPNIDDKFVGGRTNASETEPTTYINAPFVGLLAYFKANPV
;
A
#
# COMPACT_ATOMS: atom_id res chain seq x y z
N MET A 1 -16.83 -5.19 -6.63
CA MET A 1 -15.36 -4.96 -6.64
C MET A 1 -15.04 -4.38 -8.00
N SER A 2 -14.30 -3.29 -8.04
CA SER A 2 -14.04 -2.54 -9.29
C SER A 2 -12.54 -2.45 -9.53
N TYR A 3 -12.16 -2.06 -10.74
CA TYR A 3 -10.78 -1.68 -11.04
C TYR A 3 -10.73 -0.18 -11.29
N SER A 4 -9.64 0.46 -10.84
CA SER A 4 -9.28 1.79 -11.35
C SER A 4 -8.90 1.69 -12.83
N PRO A 5 -8.89 2.82 -13.58
CA PRO A 5 -8.35 2.86 -14.94
C PRO A 5 -6.92 2.27 -15.07
N GLY A 6 -6.06 2.47 -14.07
CA GLY A 6 -4.70 1.93 -13.99
C GLY A 6 -4.64 0.44 -13.63
N GLY A 7 -5.76 -0.18 -13.25
CA GLY A 7 -5.86 -1.59 -12.92
C GLY A 7 -5.58 -1.93 -11.45
N LEU A 8 -5.74 -0.96 -10.55
CA LEU A 8 -5.80 -1.21 -9.12
C LEU A 8 -7.10 -1.93 -8.78
N LEU A 9 -7.00 -3.06 -8.09
CA LEU A 9 -8.14 -3.72 -7.47
C LEU A 9 -8.67 -2.82 -6.36
N TYR A 10 -9.86 -2.25 -6.56
CA TYR A 10 -10.40 -1.25 -5.67
C TYR A 10 -11.66 -1.74 -4.95
N LYS A 11 -11.61 -1.62 -3.63
CA LYS A 11 -12.76 -1.79 -2.72
C LYS A 11 -12.65 -0.71 -1.64
N PRO A 12 -13.68 0.14 -1.46
CA PRO A 12 -13.66 1.20 -0.46
C PRO A 12 -13.36 0.67 0.95
N GLY A 13 -12.58 1.44 1.69
CA GLY A 13 -12.22 1.22 3.09
C GLY A 13 -11.78 2.54 3.74
N SER A 14 -11.41 2.52 5.02
CA SER A 14 -10.85 3.70 5.69
C SER A 14 -9.50 4.13 5.09
N SER A 15 -8.73 3.17 4.61
CA SER A 15 -7.48 3.34 3.87
C SER A 15 -7.56 2.59 2.54
N GLN A 16 -7.26 3.26 1.42
CA GLN A 16 -7.69 2.79 0.10
C GLN A 16 -7.05 1.45 -0.31
N LEU A 17 -5.76 1.25 0.01
CA LEU A 17 -5.00 0.05 -0.34
C LEU A 17 -5.22 -1.14 0.61
N GLN A 18 -5.90 -0.95 1.75
CA GLN A 18 -6.17 -2.02 2.73
C GLN A 18 -6.78 -3.26 2.09
N ASN A 19 -7.85 -3.06 1.31
CA ASN A 19 -8.52 -4.19 0.68
C ASN A 19 -7.69 -4.75 -0.48
N THR A 20 -7.00 -3.90 -1.24
CA THR A 20 -6.14 -4.34 -2.35
C THR A 20 -5.09 -5.36 -1.88
N VAL A 21 -4.35 -5.05 -0.81
CA VAL A 21 -3.29 -5.94 -0.31
C VAL A 21 -3.85 -7.21 0.31
N ALA A 22 -4.94 -7.12 1.09
CA ALA A 22 -5.57 -8.29 1.70
C ALA A 22 -6.12 -9.25 0.64
N LEU A 23 -6.82 -8.73 -0.37
CA LEU A 23 -7.35 -9.52 -1.48
C LEU A 23 -6.21 -10.12 -2.32
N SER A 24 -5.16 -9.36 -2.60
CA SER A 24 -3.99 -9.88 -3.34
C SER A 24 -3.33 -11.04 -2.60
N PHE A 25 -3.16 -10.93 -1.29
CA PHE A 25 -2.60 -12.00 -0.46
C PHE A 25 -3.51 -13.23 -0.42
N LEU A 26 -4.84 -13.03 -0.35
CA LEU A 26 -5.81 -14.11 -0.44
C LEU A 26 -5.76 -14.83 -1.80
N LEU A 27 -5.71 -14.07 -2.90
CA LEU A 27 -5.58 -14.62 -4.25
C LEU A 27 -4.31 -15.46 -4.41
N LEU A 28 -3.18 -14.96 -3.89
CA LEU A 28 -1.92 -15.69 -3.91
C LEU A 28 -2.01 -16.98 -3.08
N THR A 29 -2.57 -16.91 -1.88
CA THR A 29 -2.74 -18.07 -1.00
C THR A 29 -3.62 -19.13 -1.67
N TYR A 30 -4.72 -18.71 -2.27
CA TYR A 30 -5.63 -19.61 -2.97
C TYR A 30 -5.01 -20.21 -4.24
N ALA A 31 -4.20 -19.45 -4.98
CA ALA A 31 -3.43 -19.98 -6.09
C ALA A 31 -2.49 -21.11 -5.66
N ASN A 32 -1.82 -20.94 -4.52
CA ASN A 32 -0.94 -21.97 -3.98
C ASN A 32 -1.71 -23.20 -3.51
N TYR A 33 -2.88 -23.01 -2.91
CA TYR A 33 -3.79 -24.12 -2.57
C TYR A 33 -4.23 -24.90 -3.82
N LEU A 34 -4.75 -24.21 -4.84
CA LEU A 34 -5.20 -24.83 -6.09
C LEU A 34 -4.06 -25.58 -6.80
N SER A 35 -2.83 -25.07 -6.76
CA SER A 35 -1.68 -25.75 -7.40
C SER A 35 -1.26 -27.04 -6.71
N LYS A 36 -1.67 -27.24 -5.45
CA LYS A 36 -1.34 -28.42 -4.63
C LYS A 36 -2.53 -29.35 -4.41
N SER A 37 -3.69 -29.03 -4.99
CA SER A 37 -4.92 -29.80 -4.86
C SER A 37 -5.42 -30.22 -6.23
N SER A 38 -6.35 -31.19 -6.25
CA SER A 38 -7.06 -31.59 -7.47
C SER A 38 -8.26 -30.67 -7.80
N GLN A 39 -8.45 -29.60 -7.04
CA GLN A 39 -9.59 -28.69 -7.22
C GLN A 39 -9.38 -27.75 -8.41
N GLN A 40 -10.47 -27.37 -9.06
CA GLN A 40 -10.48 -26.39 -10.15
C GLN A 40 -11.40 -25.23 -9.78
N LEU A 41 -10.93 -24.01 -9.99
CA LEU A 41 -11.72 -22.81 -9.79
C LEU A 41 -12.50 -22.48 -11.07
N HIS A 42 -13.82 -22.44 -10.96
CA HIS A 42 -14.74 -22.06 -12.03
C HIS A 42 -15.55 -20.83 -11.61
N CYS A 43 -15.66 -19.85 -12.51
CA CYS A 43 -16.52 -18.68 -12.36
C CYS A 43 -17.51 -18.66 -13.54
N GLY A 44 -18.67 -19.30 -13.37
CA GLY A 44 -19.56 -19.60 -14.50
C GLY A 44 -18.87 -20.55 -15.48
N SER A 45 -18.79 -20.16 -16.76
CA SER A 45 -18.07 -20.92 -17.80
C SER A 45 -16.55 -20.68 -17.79
N LEU A 46 -16.04 -19.76 -16.97
CA LEU A 46 -14.63 -19.41 -16.96
C LEU A 46 -13.84 -20.31 -16.01
N LYS A 47 -12.88 -21.06 -16.57
CA LYS A 47 -11.90 -21.80 -15.79
C LYS A 47 -10.73 -20.90 -15.40
N ILE A 48 -10.52 -20.67 -14.11
CA ILE A 48 -9.46 -19.81 -13.60
C ILE A 48 -8.27 -20.66 -13.16
N GLN A 49 -7.11 -20.41 -13.78
CA GLN A 49 -5.87 -21.10 -13.47
C GLN A 49 -5.14 -20.45 -12.28
N PRO A 50 -4.43 -21.23 -11.44
CA PRO A 50 -3.61 -20.68 -10.36
C PRO A 50 -2.65 -19.57 -10.80
N ASN A 51 -2.03 -19.73 -11.97
CA ASN A 51 -1.11 -18.73 -12.53
C ASN A 51 -1.80 -17.40 -12.87
N SER A 52 -3.09 -17.41 -13.22
CA SER A 52 -3.85 -16.17 -13.44
C SER A 52 -4.04 -15.40 -12.13
N LEU A 53 -4.31 -16.11 -11.03
CA LEU A 53 -4.43 -15.50 -9.70
C LEU A 53 -3.08 -14.92 -9.21
N ARG A 54 -1.97 -15.65 -9.43
CA ARG A 54 -0.61 -15.15 -9.12
C ARG A 54 -0.27 -13.87 -9.89
N ARG A 55 -0.53 -13.84 -11.20
CA ARG A 55 -0.31 -12.65 -12.03
C ARG A 55 -1.16 -11.47 -11.57
N LEU A 56 -2.41 -11.72 -11.18
CA LEU A 56 -3.28 -10.67 -10.65
C LEU A 56 -2.70 -10.08 -9.35
N ALA A 57 -2.30 -10.93 -8.40
CA ALA A 57 -1.64 -10.48 -7.17
C ALA A 57 -0.33 -9.73 -7.44
N LYS A 58 0.50 -10.21 -8.38
CA LYS A 58 1.75 -9.55 -8.80
C LYS A 58 1.50 -8.16 -9.35
N ARG A 59 0.49 -8.00 -10.21
CA ARG A 59 0.11 -6.69 -10.76
C ARG A 59 -0.24 -5.68 -9.66
N GLN A 60 -0.89 -6.11 -8.58
CA GLN A 60 -1.20 -5.21 -7.46
C GLN A 60 0.06 -4.82 -6.67
N VAL A 61 1.02 -5.74 -6.51
CA VAL A 61 2.32 -5.43 -5.92
C VAL A 61 3.07 -4.40 -6.77
N ASP A 62 3.14 -4.63 -8.08
CA ASP A 62 3.83 -3.72 -9.01
C ASP A 62 3.17 -2.34 -9.05
N TYR A 63 1.84 -2.29 -9.03
CA TYR A 63 1.09 -1.04 -8.90
C TYR A 63 1.49 -0.28 -7.62
N ILE A 64 1.50 -0.94 -6.47
CA ILE A 64 1.89 -0.32 -5.18
C ILE A 64 3.34 0.19 -5.23
N LEU A 65 4.22 -0.53 -5.92
CA LEU A 65 5.64 -0.21 -6.00
C LEU A 65 5.99 0.84 -7.05
N GLY A 66 5.09 1.19 -7.97
CA GLY A 66 5.28 2.31 -8.89
C GLY A 66 4.74 2.11 -10.31
N ASP A 67 4.30 0.92 -10.68
CA ASP A 67 3.67 0.67 -11.97
C ASP A 67 2.19 1.07 -11.97
N ASN A 68 1.97 2.37 -11.79
CA ASN A 68 0.66 3.01 -11.75
C ASN A 68 0.66 4.30 -12.59
N PRO A 69 -0.50 4.89 -12.90
CA PRO A 69 -0.59 6.11 -13.69
C PRO A 69 0.19 7.30 -13.09
N MET A 70 0.30 7.37 -11.75
CA MET A 70 1.05 8.40 -11.05
C MET A 70 2.57 8.18 -11.10
N LYS A 71 3.07 7.03 -11.56
CA LYS A 71 4.50 6.66 -11.61
C LYS A 71 5.22 6.96 -10.30
N MET A 72 4.59 6.61 -9.19
CA MET A 72 5.13 6.80 -7.83
C MET A 72 4.89 5.58 -6.97
N SER A 73 5.80 5.30 -6.04
CA SER A 73 5.60 4.25 -5.05
C SER A 73 4.66 4.73 -3.95
N TYR A 74 3.75 3.84 -3.56
CA TYR A 74 2.96 3.94 -2.34
C TYR A 74 3.62 3.21 -1.16
N MET A 75 4.84 2.69 -1.33
CA MET A 75 5.71 2.25 -0.23
C MET A 75 6.79 3.30 0.04
N ILE A 76 6.77 3.87 1.23
CA ILE A 76 7.67 4.96 1.62
C ILE A 76 9.12 4.49 1.59
N GLY A 77 10.00 5.30 0.99
CA GLY A 77 11.42 4.97 0.84
C GLY A 77 11.74 4.04 -0.34
N TYR A 78 10.75 3.59 -1.12
CA TYR A 78 10.97 2.75 -2.30
C TYR A 78 10.85 3.53 -3.61
N GLY A 79 11.78 3.27 -4.52
CA GLY A 79 11.85 3.96 -5.82
C GLY A 79 12.21 5.44 -5.69
N ASN A 80 12.16 6.14 -6.83
CA ASN A 80 12.62 7.53 -6.92
C ASN A 80 11.55 8.56 -6.50
N ARG A 81 10.29 8.16 -6.44
CA ARG A 81 9.15 9.05 -6.14
C ARG A 81 8.17 8.35 -5.18
N TYR A 82 7.95 8.94 -4.01
CA TYR A 82 6.99 8.52 -2.99
C TYR A 82 6.53 9.74 -2.18
N SER A 83 5.42 9.63 -1.43
CA SER A 83 4.94 10.73 -0.59
C SER A 83 5.96 11.09 0.49
N ARG A 84 6.23 12.38 0.65
CA ARG A 84 7.10 12.90 1.72
C ARG A 84 6.31 13.45 2.91
N GLN A 85 4.99 13.35 2.87
CA GLN A 85 4.09 13.78 3.94
C GLN A 85 3.05 12.68 4.13
N ILE A 86 3.15 11.98 5.26
CA ILE A 86 2.27 10.86 5.60
C ILE A 86 1.59 11.10 6.95
N HIS A 87 0.39 10.55 7.10
CA HIS A 87 -0.38 10.65 8.35
C HIS A 87 0.22 9.77 9.47
N HIS A 88 1.44 10.08 9.90
CA HIS A 88 2.17 9.31 10.90
C HIS A 88 2.99 10.21 11.83
N ARG A 89 2.64 10.24 13.13
CA ARG A 89 3.25 11.13 14.13
C ARG A 89 4.76 10.95 14.26
N GLY A 90 5.24 9.71 14.30
CA GLY A 90 6.68 9.43 14.38
C GLY A 90 7.45 9.83 13.12
N ALA A 91 6.76 9.94 11.97
CA ALA A 91 7.39 10.41 10.73
C ALA A 91 7.50 11.94 10.76
N SER A 92 6.40 12.61 11.14
CA SER A 92 6.28 14.07 11.11
C SER A 92 7.00 14.80 12.24
N SER A 93 7.11 14.19 13.43
CA SER A 93 7.73 14.84 14.59
C SER A 93 9.25 14.81 14.51
N PRO A 94 9.95 15.89 14.89
CA PRO A 94 11.41 15.88 14.97
C PRO A 94 11.89 14.86 16.02
N SER A 95 13.09 14.31 15.81
CA SER A 95 13.75 13.44 16.78
C SER A 95 14.12 14.21 18.05
N ILE A 96 14.27 13.50 19.17
CA ILE A 96 14.76 14.08 20.43
C ILE A 96 16.17 14.69 20.29
N THR A 97 16.98 14.21 19.34
CA THR A 97 18.31 14.76 19.06
C THR A 97 18.23 16.14 18.42
N THR A 98 17.20 16.40 17.62
CA THR A 98 16.99 17.68 16.92
C THR A 98 16.13 18.65 17.74
N HIS A 99 15.20 18.11 18.53
CA HIS A 99 14.27 18.86 19.38
C HIS A 99 14.19 18.20 20.77
N PRO A 100 15.14 18.49 21.69
CA PRO A 100 15.26 17.81 22.97
C PRO A 100 14.18 18.19 23.98
N THR A 101 13.48 19.30 23.76
CA THR A 101 12.38 19.75 24.63
C THR A 101 11.08 19.00 24.31
N PRO A 102 10.22 18.74 25.31
CA PRO A 102 8.91 18.14 25.06
C PRO A 102 8.04 19.01 24.15
N ILE A 103 7.40 18.40 23.16
CA ILE A 103 6.40 19.05 22.29
C ILE A 103 5.07 19.08 23.03
N LYS A 104 4.49 20.27 23.21
CA LYS A 104 3.19 20.42 23.89
C LYS A 104 2.04 20.00 22.98
N CYS A 105 0.88 19.69 23.57
CA CYS A 105 -0.30 19.20 22.83
C CYS A 105 -0.70 20.13 21.67
N SER A 106 -0.79 21.45 21.91
CA SER A 106 -1.14 22.43 20.89
C SER A 106 -0.07 22.60 19.81
N GLU A 107 1.21 22.47 20.17
CA GLU A 107 2.34 22.59 19.24
C GLU A 107 2.38 21.43 18.23
N GLY A 108 1.90 20.25 18.62
CA GLY A 108 1.76 19.10 17.73
C GLY A 108 0.86 19.37 16.51
N TRP A 109 -0.12 20.27 16.64
CA TRP A 109 -0.97 20.66 15.51
C TRP A 109 -0.21 21.46 14.45
N ASN A 110 0.78 22.27 14.85
CA ASN A 110 1.63 23.00 13.91
C ASN A 110 2.52 22.04 13.10
N ILE A 111 2.99 20.96 13.74
CA ILE A 111 3.72 19.89 13.06
C ILE A 111 2.77 19.16 12.10
N PHE A 112 1.57 18.83 12.55
CA PHE A 112 0.58 18.13 11.75
C PHE A 112 0.20 18.90 10.48
N SER A 113 -0.05 20.22 10.59
CA SER A 113 -0.45 21.08 9.47
C SER A 113 0.71 21.63 8.64
N SER A 114 1.96 21.40 9.05
CA SER A 114 3.14 21.91 8.35
C SER A 114 3.19 21.41 6.89
N PRO A 115 3.46 22.30 5.91
CA PRO A 115 3.63 21.91 4.51
C PRO A 115 4.99 21.23 4.27
N ASN A 116 5.87 21.19 5.27
CA ASN A 116 7.19 20.60 5.14
C ASN A 116 7.11 19.07 5.07
N PRO A 117 8.04 18.43 4.33
CA PRO A 117 8.26 16.99 4.42
C PRO A 117 8.40 16.49 5.85
N ASP A 118 7.99 15.25 6.07
CA ASP A 118 8.27 14.53 7.31
C ASP A 118 9.79 14.41 7.52
N PRO A 119 10.32 14.82 8.69
CA PRO A 119 11.76 14.76 8.97
C PRO A 119 12.28 13.32 9.05
N ASN A 120 11.44 12.35 9.41
CA ASN A 120 11.83 10.94 9.47
C ASN A 120 11.15 10.15 8.35
N VAL A 121 11.95 9.55 7.47
CA VAL A 121 11.43 8.67 6.42
C VAL A 121 11.01 7.34 7.03
N LEU A 122 9.71 7.04 7.03
CA LEU A 122 9.17 5.78 7.53
C LEU A 122 9.34 4.65 6.49
N VAL A 123 10.58 4.22 6.29
CA VAL A 123 10.96 3.26 5.24
C VAL A 123 10.14 1.96 5.33
N GLY A 124 9.59 1.54 4.19
CA GLY A 124 8.83 0.30 4.04
C GLY A 124 7.34 0.43 4.40
N ALA A 125 6.89 1.56 4.96
CA ALA A 125 5.47 1.77 5.24
C ALA A 125 4.68 1.88 3.93
N VAL A 126 3.61 1.10 3.80
CA VAL A 126 2.67 1.23 2.67
C VAL A 126 1.53 2.14 3.12
N ILE A 127 1.35 3.26 2.42
CA ILE A 127 0.31 4.24 2.72
C ILE A 127 -1.04 3.84 2.11
N GLY A 128 -2.08 4.61 2.41
CA GLY A 128 -3.42 4.36 1.90
C GLY A 128 -3.53 4.36 0.38
N GLY A 129 -2.73 5.12 -0.36
CA GLY A 129 -2.68 5.08 -1.82
C GLY A 129 -3.79 5.90 -2.51
N PRO A 130 -4.02 5.69 -3.81
CA PRO A 130 -4.86 6.56 -4.62
C PRO A 130 -6.35 6.25 -4.47
N ASN A 131 -7.18 7.17 -4.97
CA ASN A 131 -8.61 6.93 -5.14
C ASN A 131 -8.91 6.02 -6.36
N ILE A 132 -10.19 5.77 -6.62
CA ILE A 132 -10.66 4.91 -7.73
C ILE A 132 -10.23 5.39 -9.12
N ASP A 133 -9.91 6.67 -9.29
CA ASP A 133 -9.49 7.27 -10.56
C ASP A 133 -7.95 7.32 -10.71
N ASP A 134 -7.23 6.55 -9.89
CA ASP A 134 -5.76 6.54 -9.79
C ASP A 134 -5.15 7.90 -9.35
N LYS A 135 -5.96 8.81 -8.81
CA LYS A 135 -5.48 10.11 -8.34
C LYS A 135 -5.01 10.00 -6.90
N PHE A 136 -3.87 10.62 -6.63
CA PHE A 136 -3.28 10.75 -5.29
C PHE A 136 -2.91 12.21 -5.05
N VAL A 137 -3.55 12.84 -4.08
CA VAL A 137 -3.27 14.21 -3.63
C VAL A 137 -2.18 14.18 -2.56
N GLY A 138 -2.24 13.21 -1.66
CA GLY A 138 -1.34 13.09 -0.52
C GLY A 138 -1.60 14.12 0.57
N GLY A 139 -0.56 14.38 1.39
CA GLY A 139 -0.61 15.32 2.51
C GLY A 139 -0.99 14.68 3.83
N ARG A 140 -0.39 15.16 4.91
CA ARG A 140 -0.52 14.62 6.28
C ARG A 140 -1.96 14.66 6.80
N THR A 141 -2.78 15.58 6.31
CA THR A 141 -4.21 15.71 6.70
C THR A 141 -5.13 14.74 5.94
N ASN A 142 -4.68 14.18 4.82
CA ASN A 142 -5.45 13.22 4.03
C ASN A 142 -5.13 11.80 4.50
N ALA A 143 -5.71 11.41 5.64
CA ALA A 143 -5.46 10.11 6.25
C ALA A 143 -5.81 8.94 5.32
N SER A 144 -6.92 9.01 4.58
CA SER A 144 -7.35 7.92 3.70
C SER A 144 -6.34 7.56 2.60
N GLU A 145 -5.55 8.54 2.12
CA GLU A 145 -4.49 8.32 1.13
C GLU A 145 -3.12 8.08 1.78
N THR A 146 -2.85 8.67 2.94
CA THR A 146 -1.48 8.77 3.46
C THR A 146 -1.23 8.04 4.76
N GLU A 147 -2.25 7.47 5.39
CA GLU A 147 -2.10 6.72 6.63
C GLU A 147 -1.48 5.35 6.35
N PRO A 148 -0.28 5.06 6.89
CA PRO A 148 0.25 3.71 6.90
C PRO A 148 -0.35 2.91 8.06
N THR A 149 -0.63 1.64 7.84
CA THR A 149 -1.17 0.78 8.90
C THR A 149 -0.54 -0.61 8.88
N THR A 150 -0.47 -1.22 10.06
CA THR A 150 0.10 -2.56 10.23
C THR A 150 -0.64 -3.61 9.40
N TYR A 151 -1.96 -3.47 9.25
CA TYR A 151 -2.79 -4.39 8.48
C TYR A 151 -2.63 -4.23 6.95
N ILE A 152 -2.07 -3.13 6.44
CA ILE A 152 -1.67 -3.02 5.03
C ILE A 152 -0.35 -3.75 4.83
N ASN A 153 0.64 -3.45 5.69
CA ASN A 153 1.98 -4.02 5.59
C ASN A 153 2.01 -5.54 5.85
N ALA A 154 1.22 -6.06 6.78
CA ALA A 154 1.22 -7.48 7.15
C ALA A 154 0.98 -8.45 5.96
N PRO A 155 -0.11 -8.34 5.18
CA PRO A 155 -0.28 -9.16 3.98
C PRO A 155 0.71 -8.80 2.86
N PHE A 156 1.13 -7.54 2.77
CA PHE A 156 2.06 -7.08 1.74
C PHE A 156 3.44 -7.73 1.87
N VAL A 157 3.95 -7.90 3.10
CA VAL A 157 5.20 -8.63 3.35
C VAL A 157 5.12 -10.06 2.81
N GLY A 158 3.98 -10.75 2.98
CA GLY A 158 3.78 -12.09 2.43
C GLY A 158 3.81 -12.13 0.90
N LEU A 159 3.22 -11.13 0.24
CA LEU A 159 3.29 -10.97 -1.21
C LEU A 159 4.73 -10.75 -1.69
N LEU A 160 5.45 -9.82 -1.06
CA LEU A 160 6.85 -9.51 -1.40
C LEU A 160 7.75 -10.74 -1.23
N ALA A 161 7.61 -11.46 -0.10
CA ALA A 161 8.38 -12.67 0.17
C ALA A 161 8.15 -13.74 -0.91
N TYR A 162 6.89 -13.96 -1.29
CA TYR A 162 6.57 -14.93 -2.34
C TYR A 162 7.18 -14.56 -3.69
N PHE A 163 7.00 -13.32 -4.16
CA PHE A 163 7.49 -12.91 -5.47
C PHE A 163 9.01 -12.72 -5.52
N LYS A 164 9.66 -12.48 -4.37
CA LYS A 164 11.12 -12.56 -4.27
C LYS A 164 11.62 -13.99 -4.45
N ALA A 165 10.95 -14.97 -3.85
CA ALA A 165 11.32 -16.38 -3.95
C ALA A 165 10.87 -17.04 -5.27
N ASN A 166 9.86 -16.47 -5.94
CA ASN A 166 9.28 -16.98 -7.18
C ASN A 166 9.15 -15.84 -8.20
N PRO A 167 10.26 -15.43 -8.85
CA PRO A 167 10.23 -14.43 -9.90
C PRO A 167 9.28 -14.88 -11.03
N VAL A 168 8.43 -13.97 -11.49
CA VAL A 168 7.41 -14.20 -12.53
C VAL A 168 7.84 -13.50 -13.81
#